data_AF-A0A7G9T9F7-F1
#
_entry.id   AF-A0A7G9T9F7-F1
#
_cell.length_a   1.000
_cell.length_b   1.000
_cell.length_c   1.000
_cell.angle_alpha   90.00
_cell.angle_beta   90.00
_cell.angle_gamma   90.00
#
_symmetry.space_group_name_H-M   'P 1'
#
loop_
_entity.id
_entity.type
_entity.pdbx_description
1 polymer ?
#
loop_
_entity_poly.entity_id
_entity_poly.type
_entity_poly.pdbx_seq_one_letter_code
_entity_poly.pdbx_strand_id
1 'polypeptide(L)'
;MGIPVLRSTCLLLLLAVHANARAAPPDADQARRIAEQFLATQQASASPQEAYEAGDIAVADLDGDGEAEVVVLWTMLGPTYWHHGVTVLAHKGQRYMPAGETGEPLGSVEGMLVRNGTIELKTKWPGPNDPRCCPSVAKTLRYRWTPGKLTPVK
;
A
#
# COMPACT_ATOMS: atom_id res chain seq x y z
N MET A 1 74.65 -9.79 -27.52
CA MET A 1 73.60 -10.56 -26.84
C MET A 1 72.97 -9.67 -25.77
N GLY A 2 71.83 -9.05 -26.05
CA GLY A 2 71.10 -8.19 -25.12
C GLY A 2 69.66 -8.69 -25.02
N ILE A 3 69.20 -8.97 -23.80
CA ILE A 3 67.88 -9.55 -23.50
C ILE A 3 66.87 -8.40 -23.33
N PRO A 4 65.67 -8.42 -23.95
CA PRO A 4 64.64 -7.44 -23.67
C PRO A 4 63.83 -7.84 -22.42
N VAL A 5 63.68 -6.90 -21.49
CA VAL A 5 62.84 -7.03 -20.29
C VAL A 5 61.39 -6.70 -20.66
N LEU A 6 60.52 -7.71 -20.59
CA LEU A 6 59.09 -7.58 -20.84
C LEU A 6 58.42 -6.99 -19.58
N ARG A 7 57.96 -5.73 -19.66
CA ARG A 7 57.17 -5.09 -18.59
C ARG A 7 55.78 -5.72 -18.55
N SER A 8 55.50 -6.52 -17.53
CA SER A 8 54.16 -7.01 -17.20
C SER A 8 53.33 -5.87 -16.60
N THR A 9 52.40 -5.34 -17.38
CA THR A 9 51.39 -4.40 -16.90
C THR A 9 50.28 -5.21 -16.23
N CYS A 10 50.27 -5.25 -14.90
CA CYS A 10 49.22 -5.89 -14.12
C CYS A 10 47.99 -4.96 -14.09
N LEU A 11 47.00 -5.25 -14.92
CA LEU A 11 45.73 -4.52 -14.97
C LEU A 11 44.83 -5.00 -13.83
N LEU A 12 44.78 -4.25 -12.73
CA LEU A 12 43.84 -4.49 -11.63
C LEU A 12 42.41 -4.12 -12.09
N LEU A 13 41.63 -5.12 -12.48
CA LEU A 13 40.18 -5.01 -12.66
C LEU A 13 39.52 -4.83 -11.29
N LEU A 14 39.17 -3.58 -10.95
CA LEU A 14 38.26 -3.27 -9.85
C LEU A 14 36.84 -3.71 -10.23
N LEU A 15 36.46 -4.91 -9.77
CA LEU A 15 35.06 -5.35 -9.73
C LEU A 15 34.31 -4.49 -8.70
N ALA A 16 33.69 -3.41 -9.15
CA ALA A 16 32.71 -2.68 -8.35
C ALA A 16 31.47 -3.58 -8.17
N VAL A 17 31.38 -4.23 -7.02
CA VAL A 17 30.16 -4.91 -6.57
C VAL A 17 29.12 -3.82 -6.34
N HIS A 18 28.20 -3.66 -7.29
CA HIS A 18 27.05 -2.78 -7.14
C HIS A 18 26.07 -3.49 -6.21
N ALA A 19 26.23 -3.31 -4.90
CA ALA A 19 25.16 -3.63 -3.97
C ALA A 19 23.98 -2.71 -4.32
N ASN A 20 22.91 -3.28 -4.87
CA ASN A 20 21.63 -2.57 -5.02
C ASN A 20 21.14 -2.25 -3.60
N ALA A 21 21.49 -1.06 -3.11
CA ALA A 21 20.96 -0.54 -1.87
C ALA A 21 19.47 -0.24 -2.10
N ARG A 22 18.61 -1.20 -1.71
CA ARG A 22 17.17 -0.95 -1.65
C ARG A 22 16.90 0.08 -0.57
N ALA A 23 16.02 1.03 -0.89
CA ALA A 23 15.60 2.03 0.07
C ALA A 23 14.95 1.34 1.28
N ALA A 24 15.22 1.86 2.48
CA ALA A 24 14.52 1.40 3.67
C ALA A 24 13.01 1.63 3.50
N PRO A 25 12.15 0.75 4.06
CA PRO A 25 10.71 0.97 4.05
C PRO A 25 10.37 2.29 4.76
N PRO A 26 9.28 2.98 4.35
CA PRO A 26 8.84 4.19 5.01
C PRO A 26 8.60 3.96 6.51
N ASP A 27 9.09 4.88 7.34
CA ASP A 27 8.65 4.94 8.74
C ASP A 27 7.18 5.42 8.84
N ALA A 28 6.64 5.43 10.07
CA ALA A 28 5.25 5.79 10.31
C ALA A 28 4.89 7.23 9.86
N ASP A 29 5.81 8.18 10.04
CA ASP A 29 5.58 9.57 9.66
C ASP A 29 5.67 9.76 8.14
N GLN A 30 6.60 9.06 7.50
CA GLN A 30 6.69 9.00 6.03
C GLN A 30 5.43 8.37 5.43
N ALA A 31 4.98 7.23 5.98
CA ALA A 31 3.76 6.54 5.54
C ALA A 31 2.52 7.42 5.68
N ARG A 32 2.40 8.15 6.81
CA ARG A 32 1.32 9.11 7.01
C ARG A 32 1.31 10.21 5.96
N ARG A 33 2.46 10.84 5.68
CA ARG A 33 2.55 11.88 4.62
C ARG A 33 2.21 11.35 3.24
N ILE A 34 2.63 10.10 2.93
CA ILE A 34 2.29 9.43 1.67
C ILE A 34 0.76 9.25 1.55
N ALA A 35 0.12 8.76 2.61
CA ALA A 35 -1.33 8.59 2.66
C ALA A 35 -2.08 9.92 2.54
N GLU A 36 -1.64 10.96 3.25
CA GLU A 36 -2.21 12.31 3.17
C GLU A 36 -2.11 12.88 1.75
N GLN A 37 -0.98 12.69 1.06
CA GLN A 37 -0.81 13.14 -0.33
C GLN A 37 -1.76 12.39 -1.28
N PHE A 38 -1.95 11.09 -1.06
CA PHE A 38 -2.92 10.30 -1.82
C PHE A 38 -4.34 10.82 -1.59
N LEU A 39 -4.76 11.02 -0.34
CA LEU A 39 -6.11 11.50 -0.02
C LEU A 39 -6.35 12.93 -0.49
N ALA A 40 -5.34 13.80 -0.48
CA ALA A 40 -5.43 15.12 -1.08
C ALA A 40 -5.73 15.04 -2.60
N THR A 41 -5.19 14.04 -3.30
CA THR A 41 -5.49 13.79 -4.72
C THR A 41 -6.93 13.30 -4.91
N GLN A 42 -7.41 12.42 -4.02
CA GLN A 42 -8.81 11.99 -4.01
C GLN A 42 -9.76 13.17 -3.76
N GLN A 43 -9.47 13.97 -2.73
CA GLN A 43 -10.25 15.14 -2.35
C GLN A 43 -10.32 16.17 -3.48
N ALA A 44 -9.22 16.40 -4.20
CA ALA A 44 -9.20 17.31 -5.34
C ALA A 44 -10.06 16.85 -6.52
N SER A 45 -10.36 15.54 -6.59
CA SER A 45 -11.19 14.92 -7.64
C SER A 45 -12.62 14.68 -7.19
N ALA A 46 -12.92 14.89 -5.91
CA ALA A 46 -14.22 14.65 -5.29
C ALA A 46 -15.24 15.73 -5.63
N SER A 47 -16.52 15.44 -5.46
CA SER A 47 -17.53 16.50 -5.47
C SER A 47 -17.37 17.41 -4.24
N PRO A 48 -17.82 18.69 -4.28
CA PRO A 48 -17.65 19.62 -3.16
C PRO A 48 -18.34 19.21 -1.84
N GLN A 49 -19.21 18.19 -1.89
CA GLN A 49 -19.97 17.68 -0.76
C GLN A 49 -19.38 16.38 -0.21
N GLU A 50 -18.30 15.88 -0.81
CA GLU A 50 -17.62 14.66 -0.40
C GLU A 50 -16.29 15.00 0.28
N ALA A 51 -15.99 14.28 1.34
CA ALA A 51 -14.73 14.36 2.06
C ALA A 51 -14.05 12.99 2.11
N TYR A 52 -12.72 12.97 2.04
CA TYR A 52 -11.91 11.76 2.20
C TYR A 52 -11.11 11.83 3.50
N GLU A 53 -11.25 10.79 4.33
CA GLU A 53 -10.55 10.67 5.61
C GLU A 53 -9.66 9.43 5.63
N ALA A 54 -8.47 9.56 6.23
CA ALA A 54 -7.60 8.44 6.48
C ALA A 54 -8.13 7.61 7.66
N GLY A 55 -8.16 6.29 7.50
CA GLY A 55 -8.24 5.34 8.60
C GLY A 55 -6.86 4.81 8.95
N ASP A 56 -6.77 3.49 9.13
CA ASP A 56 -5.52 2.80 9.38
C ASP A 56 -4.53 2.90 8.20
N ILE A 57 -3.25 3.02 8.53
CA ILE A 57 -2.14 3.04 7.58
C ILE A 57 -1.15 1.95 7.98
N ALA A 58 -0.72 1.14 7.02
CA ALA A 58 0.26 0.09 7.25
C ALA A 58 1.36 0.11 6.19
N VAL A 59 2.57 -0.27 6.59
CA VAL A 59 3.72 -0.45 5.70
C VAL A 59 4.12 -1.92 5.72
N ALA A 60 4.14 -2.56 4.55
CA ALA A 60 4.54 -3.96 4.42
C ALA A 60 4.95 -4.26 2.98
N ASP A 61 5.93 -5.15 2.82
CA ASP A 61 6.19 -5.84 1.56
C ASP A 61 5.06 -6.87 1.32
N LEU A 62 4.19 -6.60 0.36
CA LEU A 62 2.97 -7.39 0.12
C LEU A 62 3.17 -8.51 -0.88
N ASP A 63 4.08 -8.35 -1.84
CA ASP A 63 4.33 -9.33 -2.91
C ASP A 63 5.67 -10.07 -2.78
N GLY A 64 6.48 -9.72 -1.79
CA GLY A 64 7.74 -10.36 -1.46
C GLY A 64 8.92 -9.92 -2.33
N ASP A 65 8.79 -8.80 -3.06
CA ASP A 65 9.85 -8.31 -3.93
C ASP A 65 10.98 -7.59 -3.17
N GLY A 66 10.76 -7.27 -1.89
CA GLY A 66 11.69 -6.59 -1.00
C GLY A 66 11.59 -5.06 -1.03
N GLU A 67 10.65 -4.48 -1.77
CA GLU A 67 10.16 -3.11 -1.61
C GLU A 67 8.86 -3.15 -0.78
N ALA A 68 8.64 -2.13 0.05
CA ALA A 68 7.44 -2.08 0.89
C ALA A 68 6.37 -1.21 0.25
N GLU A 69 5.13 -1.67 0.29
CA GLU A 69 3.95 -0.88 -0.05
C GLU A 69 3.43 -0.11 1.17
N VAL A 70 2.69 0.96 0.90
CA VAL A 70 1.85 1.64 1.89
C VAL A 70 0.40 1.28 1.62
N VAL A 71 -0.27 0.66 2.61
CA VAL A 71 -1.69 0.33 2.55
C VAL A 71 -2.47 1.39 3.32
N VAL A 72 -3.45 1.99 2.67
CA VAL A 72 -4.28 3.06 3.24
C VAL A 72 -5.72 2.58 3.27
N LEU A 73 -6.26 2.39 4.47
CA LEU A 73 -7.71 2.37 4.67
C LEU A 73 -8.18 3.81 4.66
N TRP A 74 -9.25 4.09 3.93
CA TRP A 74 -9.85 5.42 3.87
C TRP A 74 -11.36 5.34 3.85
N THR A 75 -11.99 6.45 4.21
CA THR A 75 -13.44 6.61 4.19
C THR A 75 -13.77 7.81 3.32
N MET A 76 -14.67 7.62 2.35
CA MET A 76 -15.32 8.73 1.68
C MET A 76 -16.65 9.00 2.38
N LEU A 77 -16.84 10.24 2.80
CA LEU A 77 -18.03 10.76 3.45
C LEU A 77 -18.79 11.65 2.47
N GLY A 78 -20.03 11.29 2.17
CA GLY A 78 -20.99 12.16 1.49
C GLY A 78 -22.08 12.64 2.45
N PRO A 79 -23.05 13.45 1.98
CA PRO A 79 -24.08 14.02 2.84
C PRO A 79 -24.99 12.99 3.53
N THR A 80 -25.24 11.85 2.89
CA THR A 80 -26.18 10.82 3.37
C THR A 80 -25.66 9.39 3.22
N TYR A 81 -24.39 9.25 2.82
CA TYR A 81 -23.74 7.98 2.58
C TYR A 81 -22.27 8.09 2.94
N TRP A 82 -21.67 6.94 3.19
CA TRP A 82 -20.23 6.81 3.29
C TRP A 82 -19.85 5.42 2.78
N HIS A 83 -18.59 5.26 2.38
CA HIS A 83 -18.04 3.94 2.16
C HIS A 83 -16.55 3.93 2.48
N HIS A 84 -16.04 2.75 2.81
CA HIS A 84 -14.61 2.55 2.97
C HIS A 84 -14.00 2.00 1.68
N GLY A 85 -12.75 2.36 1.45
CA GLY A 85 -11.89 1.70 0.49
C GLY A 85 -10.54 1.38 1.11
N VAL A 86 -9.84 0.43 0.50
CA VAL A 86 -8.42 0.18 0.79
C VAL A 86 -7.64 0.32 -0.50
N THR A 87 -6.64 1.19 -0.47
CA THR A 87 -5.73 1.41 -1.60
C THR A 87 -4.33 0.99 -1.21
N VAL A 88 -3.67 0.23 -2.08
CA VAL A 88 -2.25 -0.08 -2.01
C VAL A 88 -1.50 0.96 -2.84
N LEU A 89 -0.56 1.64 -2.20
CA LEU A 89 0.38 2.56 -2.83
C LEU A 89 1.72 1.85 -2.96
N ALA A 90 2.17 1.63 -4.20
CA ALA A 90 3.47 1.01 -4.48
C ALA A 90 4.49 2.07 -4.92
N HIS A 91 5.76 1.80 -4.66
CA HIS A 91 6.84 2.68 -5.09
C HIS A 91 6.99 2.64 -6.62
N LYS A 92 6.94 3.80 -7.27
CA LYS A 92 7.11 3.94 -8.73
C LYS A 92 8.08 5.07 -9.02
N GLY A 93 9.34 4.71 -9.25
CA GLY A 93 10.42 5.67 -9.51
C GLY A 93 10.88 6.38 -8.23
N GLN A 94 10.35 7.57 -7.98
CA GLN A 94 10.74 8.43 -6.83
C GLN A 94 9.57 8.71 -5.87
N ARG A 95 8.41 8.09 -6.11
CA ARG A 95 7.18 8.38 -5.36
C ARG A 95 6.32 7.15 -5.22
N TYR A 96 5.51 7.12 -4.17
CA TYR A 96 4.43 6.16 -4.01
C TYR A 96 3.24 6.58 -4.88
N MET A 97 2.62 5.61 -5.55
CA MET A 97 1.47 5.83 -6.42
C MET A 97 0.43 4.72 -6.21
N PRO A 98 -0.88 5.00 -6.39
CA PRO A 98 -1.92 3.98 -6.38
C PRO A 98 -1.60 2.83 -7.35
N ALA A 99 -1.58 1.62 -6.81
CA ALA A 99 -1.21 0.40 -7.52
C ALA A 99 -2.24 -0.73 -7.34
N GLY A 100 -3.36 -0.46 -6.67
CA GLY A 100 -4.47 -1.38 -6.53
C GLY A 100 -5.45 -0.89 -5.48
N GLU A 101 -6.74 -1.15 -5.68
CA GLU A 101 -7.80 -0.73 -4.78
C GLU A 101 -8.88 -1.81 -4.68
N THR A 102 -9.58 -1.86 -3.55
CA THR A 102 -10.76 -2.71 -3.38
C THR A 102 -11.89 -2.25 -4.28
N GLY A 103 -12.39 -3.12 -5.15
CA GLY A 103 -13.52 -2.81 -6.04
C GLY A 103 -14.90 -3.18 -5.51
N GLU A 104 -14.97 -3.92 -4.39
CA GLU A 104 -16.22 -4.40 -3.80
C GLU A 104 -16.53 -3.67 -2.48
N PRO A 105 -17.80 -3.50 -2.10
CA PRO A 105 -18.18 -2.90 -0.82
C PRO A 105 -17.55 -3.64 0.36
N LEU A 106 -16.97 -2.88 1.30
CA LEU A 106 -16.27 -3.45 2.46
C LEU A 106 -17.17 -3.62 3.70
N GLY A 107 -18.41 -3.12 3.67
CA GLY A 107 -19.24 -2.96 4.87
C GLY A 107 -18.75 -1.79 5.72
N SER A 108 -19.05 -1.79 7.02
CA SER A 108 -18.46 -0.85 8.00
C SER A 108 -17.16 -1.43 8.52
N VAL A 109 -16.03 -0.80 8.21
CA VAL A 109 -14.71 -1.30 8.57
C VAL A 109 -14.34 -0.73 9.95
N GLU A 110 -14.09 -1.62 10.90
CA GLU A 110 -13.72 -1.28 12.28
C GLU A 110 -12.20 -1.28 12.49
N GLY A 111 -11.44 -1.86 11.55
CA GLY A 111 -9.98 -1.83 11.57
C GLY A 111 -9.35 -2.66 10.47
N MET A 112 -8.09 -2.36 10.19
CA MET A 112 -7.23 -3.02 9.21
C MET A 112 -5.96 -3.56 9.87
N LEU A 113 -5.58 -4.77 9.48
CA LEU A 113 -4.34 -5.40 9.88
C LEU A 113 -3.62 -5.97 8.66
N VAL A 114 -2.33 -5.65 8.50
CA VAL A 114 -1.49 -6.21 7.45
C VAL A 114 -0.47 -7.17 8.05
N ARG A 115 -0.54 -8.45 7.69
CA ARG A 115 0.41 -9.50 8.11
C ARG A 115 0.57 -10.55 7.01
N ASN A 116 1.80 -11.03 6.82
CA ASN A 116 2.12 -12.12 5.89
C ASN A 116 1.57 -11.87 4.46
N GLY A 117 1.79 -10.67 3.91
CA GLY A 117 1.29 -10.27 2.58
C GLY A 117 -0.23 -10.25 2.43
N THR A 118 -0.97 -10.26 3.55
CA THR A 118 -2.44 -10.27 3.58
C THR A 118 -2.95 -9.05 4.33
N ILE A 119 -3.90 -8.35 3.71
CA ILE A 119 -4.64 -7.25 4.31
C ILE A 119 -5.94 -7.84 4.86
N GLU A 120 -6.08 -7.83 6.17
CA GLU A 120 -7.28 -8.29 6.88
C GLU A 120 -8.08 -7.08 7.37
N LEU A 121 -9.39 -7.09 7.11
CA LEU A 121 -10.34 -6.07 7.54
C LEU A 121 -11.36 -6.69 8.49
N LYS A 122 -11.55 -6.08 9.66
CA LYS A 122 -12.67 -6.38 10.56
C LYS A 122 -13.83 -5.50 10.17
N THR A 123 -14.98 -6.11 9.83
CA THR A 123 -16.10 -5.37 9.26
C THR A 123 -17.45 -5.77 9.85
N LYS A 124 -18.41 -4.86 9.81
CA LYS A 124 -19.82 -5.07 10.15
C LYS A 124 -20.70 -4.93 8.92
N TRP A 125 -21.65 -5.85 8.80
CA TRP A 125 -22.62 -5.90 7.72
C TRP A 125 -24.05 -5.87 8.26
N PRO A 126 -25.01 -5.32 7.51
CA PRO A 126 -26.40 -5.31 7.94
C PRO A 126 -26.94 -6.74 8.10
N GLY A 127 -27.50 -7.02 9.27
CA GLY A 127 -28.35 -8.17 9.54
C GLY A 127 -29.81 -7.89 9.21
N PRO A 128 -30.69 -8.92 9.23
CA PRO A 128 -32.09 -8.79 8.83
C PRO A 128 -32.90 -7.78 9.65
N ASN A 129 -32.51 -7.55 10.90
CA ASN A 129 -33.21 -6.68 11.86
C ASN A 129 -32.40 -5.41 12.23
N ASP A 130 -31.27 -5.17 11.57
CA ASP A 130 -30.43 -4.02 11.88
C ASP A 130 -31.04 -2.74 11.31
N PRO A 131 -31.05 -1.64 12.08
CA PRO A 131 -31.23 -0.32 11.49
C PRO A 131 -30.15 -0.06 10.43
N ARG A 132 -30.50 0.67 9.36
CA ARG A 132 -29.56 0.98 8.25
C ARG A 132 -28.25 1.63 8.71
N CYS A 133 -28.28 2.38 9.81
CA CYS A 133 -27.09 3.04 10.38
C CYS A 133 -26.11 2.10 11.08
N CYS A 134 -26.57 0.91 11.46
CA CYS A 134 -26.07 0.25 12.64
C CYS A 134 -25.90 -1.26 12.39
N PRO A 135 -25.02 -1.65 11.45
CA PRO A 135 -24.78 -3.05 11.11
C PRO A 135 -24.16 -3.82 12.29
N SER A 136 -24.60 -5.06 12.51
CA SER A 136 -24.19 -5.89 13.65
C SER A 136 -23.46 -7.18 13.24
N VAL A 137 -23.63 -7.66 12.01
CA VAL A 137 -23.07 -8.93 11.55
C VAL A 137 -21.57 -8.79 11.28
N ALA A 138 -20.74 -9.37 12.15
CA ALA A 138 -19.30 -9.36 11.99
C ALA A 138 -18.86 -10.21 10.79
N LYS A 139 -18.00 -9.65 9.95
CA LYS A 139 -17.27 -10.35 8.89
C LYS A 139 -15.79 -9.99 8.98
N THR A 140 -14.95 -10.91 8.51
CA THR A 140 -13.54 -10.64 8.27
C THR A 140 -13.32 -10.76 6.77
N LEU A 141 -12.91 -9.67 6.13
CA LEU A 141 -12.50 -9.68 4.73
C LEU A 141 -10.99 -9.81 4.68
N ARG A 142 -10.47 -10.56 3.71
CA ARG A 142 -9.04 -10.69 3.48
C ARG A 142 -8.73 -10.44 2.02
N TYR A 143 -7.65 -9.73 1.79
CA TYR A 143 -7.17 -9.43 0.45
C TYR A 143 -5.68 -9.76 0.36
N ARG A 144 -5.29 -10.33 -0.78
CA ARG A 144 -3.89 -10.37 -1.20
C ARG A 144 -3.71 -9.37 -2.34
N TRP A 145 -2.64 -8.60 -2.25
CA TRP A 145 -2.23 -7.76 -3.36
C TRP A 145 -1.27 -8.54 -4.26
N THR A 146 -1.45 -8.32 -5.55
CA THR A 146 -0.46 -8.58 -6.60
C THR A 146 -0.38 -7.29 -7.41
N PRO A 147 0.77 -6.92 -7.98
CA PRO A 147 0.91 -5.68 -8.73
C PRO A 147 -0.29 -5.35 -9.63
N GLY A 148 -0.99 -4.27 -9.31
CA GLY A 148 -2.19 -3.82 -10.03
C GLY A 148 -3.54 -4.25 -9.45
N LYS A 149 -3.61 -5.19 -8.49
CA LYS A 149 -4.88 -5.81 -8.07
C LYS A 149 -4.90 -6.30 -6.62
N LEU A 150 -5.95 -5.91 -5.90
CA LEU A 150 -6.37 -6.57 -4.66
C LEU A 150 -7.37 -7.68 -4.98
N THR A 151 -7.07 -8.92 -4.59
CA THR A 151 -7.96 -10.07 -4.79
C THR A 151 -8.44 -10.60 -3.43
N PRO A 152 -9.76 -10.81 -3.24
CA PRO A 152 -10.27 -11.45 -2.04
C PRO A 152 -9.67 -12.84 -1.84
N VAL A 153 -9.33 -13.17 -0.59
CA VAL A 153 -8.87 -14.49 -0.18
C VAL A 153 -9.72 -15.00 1.00
N LYS A 154 -9.77 -16.32 1.17
CA LYS A 154 -10.49 -16.96 2.28
C LYS A 154 -9.66 -16.95 3.55
#